data_AF-X1MLY2-F1
#
_entry.id   AF-X1MLY2-F1
#
_cell.length_a   1.000
_cell.length_b   1.000
_cell.length_c   1.000
_cell.angle_alpha   90.00
_cell.angle_beta   90.00
_cell.angle_gamma   90.00
#
_symmetry.space_group_name_H-M   'P 1'
#
loop_
_entity.id
_entity.type
_entity.pdbx_description
1 polymer ?
#
loop_
_entity_poly.entity_id
_entity_poly.type
_entity_poly.pdbx_seq_one_letter_code
_entity_poly.pdbx_strand_id
1 'polypeptide(L)'
;RIIDLAEPFKNFDYYNPIQKGRYSLKAVLPAITGKDYSDLEIENGTDASMQYFYSHIKTDLKNIDEIRNNLLKYCCLDTEGRDIFFGRYHQQISFADNFLFG
;
A
#
# COMPACT_ATOMS: atom_id res chain seq x y z
N ARG A 1 -21.06 -7.33 2.34
CA ARG A 1 -20.06 -7.43 3.43
C ARG A 1 -18.81 -6.68 2.99
N ILE A 2 -18.25 -5.81 3.83
CA ILE A 2 -16.94 -5.17 3.58
C ILE A 2 -15.86 -6.12 4.11
N ILE A 3 -14.78 -6.32 3.37
CA ILE A 3 -13.64 -7.17 3.75
C ILE A 3 -12.43 -6.25 3.93
N ASP A 4 -11.73 -6.38 5.06
CA ASP A 4 -10.48 -5.67 5.32
C ASP A 4 -9.30 -6.50 4.80
N LEU A 5 -8.64 -5.99 3.74
CA LEU A 5 -7.49 -6.66 3.14
C LEU A 5 -6.23 -6.66 4.04
N ALA A 6 -6.22 -5.89 5.13
CA ALA A 6 -5.12 -5.88 6.09
C ALA A 6 -5.20 -7.02 7.12
N GLU A 7 -6.36 -7.67 7.26
CA GLU A 7 -6.60 -8.71 8.28
C GLU A 7 -5.55 -9.83 8.29
N PRO A 8 -5.14 -10.42 7.14
CA PRO A 8 -4.14 -11.49 7.13
C PRO A 8 -2.77 -11.08 7.66
N PHE A 9 -2.40 -9.82 7.45
CA PHE A 9 -1.11 -9.27 7.89
C PHE A 9 -1.16 -8.87 9.36
N LYS A 10 -2.32 -8.41 9.82
CA LYS A 10 -2.57 -8.06 11.22
C LYS A 10 -2.56 -9.30 12.12
N ASN A 11 -3.11 -10.41 11.63
CA ASN A 11 -3.18 -11.67 12.36
C ASN A 11 -1.91 -12.53 12.21
N PHE A 12 -0.95 -12.09 11.38
CA PHE A 12 0.27 -12.83 11.03
C PHE A 12 0.03 -14.14 10.25
N ASP A 13 -1.14 -14.30 9.62
CA ASP A 13 -1.42 -15.39 8.68
C ASP A 13 -0.45 -15.32 7.48
N TYR A 14 -0.05 -14.09 7.11
CA TYR A 14 1.09 -13.81 6.23
C TYR A 14 2.08 -12.88 6.94
N TYR A 15 3.31 -13.34 7.16
CA TYR A 15 4.35 -12.56 7.84
C TYR A 15 5.73 -12.67 7.18
N ASN A 16 6.44 -11.54 7.12
CA ASN A 16 7.84 -11.44 6.73
C ASN A 16 8.62 -10.69 7.82
N PRO A 17 9.80 -11.17 8.26
CA PRO A 17 10.61 -10.49 9.29
C PRO A 17 10.90 -9.00 9.05
N ILE A 18 10.96 -8.56 7.79
CA ILE A 18 11.18 -7.16 7.41
C ILE A 18 10.06 -6.25 7.95
N GLN A 19 8.85 -6.79 8.11
CA GLN A 19 7.69 -6.07 8.63
C GLN A 19 7.85 -5.64 10.10
N LYS A 20 8.68 -6.33 10.90
CA LYS A 20 8.93 -6.02 12.32
C LYS A 20 7.62 -5.83 13.12
N GLY A 21 6.66 -6.72 12.91
CA GLY A 21 5.33 -6.66 13.55
C GLY A 21 4.37 -5.59 13.01
N ARG A 22 4.73 -4.85 11.96
CA ARG A 22 3.87 -3.83 11.33
C ARG A 22 3.13 -4.43 10.14
N TYR A 23 1.85 -4.09 10.02
CA TYR A 23 0.97 -4.60 8.96
C TYR A 23 0.49 -3.50 7.99
N SER A 24 1.03 -2.29 8.10
CA SER A 24 0.69 -1.20 7.18
C SER A 24 1.22 -1.47 5.77
N LEU A 25 0.59 -0.85 4.77
CA LEU A 25 1.01 -0.99 3.37
C LEU A 25 2.51 -0.65 3.18
N LYS A 26 3.00 0.41 3.84
CA LYS A 26 4.42 0.80 3.82
C LYS A 26 5.36 -0.25 4.42
N ALA A 27 4.88 -1.11 5.32
CA ALA A 27 5.68 -2.19 5.90
C ALA A 27 5.61 -3.48 5.07
N VAL A 28 4.45 -3.77 4.48
CA VAL A 28 4.21 -5.03 3.77
C VAL A 28 4.62 -4.94 2.30
N LEU A 29 4.40 -3.82 1.62
CA LEU A 29 4.74 -3.64 0.21
C LEU A 29 6.22 -3.96 -0.08
N PRO A 30 7.20 -3.48 0.72
CA PRO A 30 8.61 -3.81 0.49
C PRO A 30 8.91 -5.27 0.77
N ALA A 31 8.23 -5.85 1.76
CA ALA A 31 8.40 -7.26 2.12
C ALA A 31 7.94 -8.23 1.03
N ILE A 32 6.99 -7.82 0.19
CA ILE A 32 6.43 -8.65 -0.89
C ILE A 32 7.07 -8.36 -2.24
N THR A 33 7.39 -7.08 -2.51
CA THR A 33 7.75 -6.60 -3.86
C THR A 33 9.17 -6.07 -3.96
N GLY A 34 9.80 -5.76 -2.83
CA GLY A 34 11.04 -4.97 -2.78
C GLY A 34 10.87 -3.49 -3.14
N LYS A 35 9.67 -3.05 -3.56
CA LYS A 35 9.36 -1.64 -3.81
C LYS A 35 8.92 -0.96 -2.51
N ASP A 36 9.27 0.29 -2.37
CA ASP A 36 8.78 1.15 -1.30
C ASP A 36 8.46 2.56 -1.85
N TYR A 37 8.25 3.51 -0.95
CA TYR A 37 7.86 4.87 -1.28
C TYR A 37 9.06 5.82 -1.38
N SER A 38 10.30 5.35 -1.17
CA SER A 38 11.48 6.21 -1.03
C SER A 38 11.88 6.98 -2.30
N ASP A 39 11.42 6.51 -3.46
CA ASP A 39 11.63 7.19 -4.75
C ASP A 39 10.50 8.19 -5.08
N LEU A 40 9.55 8.42 -4.17
CA LEU A 40 8.42 9.33 -4.38
C LEU A 40 8.60 10.63 -3.59
N GLU A 41 8.21 11.75 -4.21
CA GLU A 41 8.13 13.05 -3.53
C GLU A 41 7.13 13.06 -2.36
N ILE A 42 6.09 12.22 -2.43
CA ILE A 42 5.10 12.04 -1.37
C ILE A 42 5.22 10.60 -0.86
N GLU A 43 5.64 10.44 0.39
CA GLU A 43 5.95 9.12 0.95
C GLU A 43 5.02 8.64 2.07
N ASN A 44 4.07 9.49 2.49
CA ASN A 44 3.19 9.18 3.61
C ASN A 44 1.81 9.85 3.46
N GLY A 45 0.82 9.26 4.12
CA GLY A 45 -0.57 9.68 3.98
C GLY A 45 -0.88 11.07 4.53
N THR A 46 -0.13 11.54 5.54
CA THR A 46 -0.32 12.89 6.10
C THR A 46 0.08 13.95 5.09
N ASP A 47 1.25 13.79 4.47
CA ASP A 47 1.72 14.68 3.42
C ASP A 47 0.81 14.61 2.19
N ALA A 48 0.43 13.41 1.74
CA ALA A 48 -0.54 13.24 0.65
C ALA A 48 -1.86 14.00 0.91
N SER A 49 -2.40 13.92 2.13
CA SER A 49 -3.62 14.62 2.51
C SER A 49 -3.45 16.14 2.48
N MET A 50 -2.31 16.62 2.96
CA MET A 50 -1.98 18.05 2.96
C MET A 50 -1.80 18.60 1.54
N GLN A 51 -1.03 17.90 0.71
CA GLN A 51 -0.83 18.22 -0.70
C GLN A 51 -2.14 18.19 -1.49
N TYR A 52 -3.04 17.23 -1.20
CA TYR A 52 -4.36 17.18 -1.80
C TYR A 52 -5.19 18.42 -1.43
N PHE A 53 -5.25 18.76 -0.14
CA PHE A 53 -5.96 19.95 0.33
C PHE A 53 -5.45 21.23 -0.36
N TYR A 54 -4.13 21.36 -0.44
CA TYR A 54 -3.47 22.49 -1.08
C TYR A 54 -3.72 22.57 -2.58
N SER A 55 -3.64 21.46 -3.32
CA SER A 55 -3.81 21.46 -4.79
C SER A 55 -5.26 21.48 -5.27
N HIS A 56 -6.23 21.07 -4.45
CA HIS A 56 -7.64 20.93 -4.87
C HIS A 56 -8.61 21.83 -4.11
N ILE A 57 -8.31 22.20 -2.87
CA ILE A 57 -9.22 22.98 -2.03
C ILE A 57 -8.72 24.42 -1.87
N LYS A 58 -7.41 24.61 -1.63
CA LYS A 58 -6.81 25.94 -1.45
C LYS A 58 -6.12 26.42 -2.72
N THR A 59 -6.89 27.04 -3.63
CA THR A 59 -6.38 27.57 -4.90
C THR A 59 -5.50 28.80 -4.71
N ASP A 60 -4.20 28.61 -4.48
CA ASP A 60 -3.20 29.70 -4.57
C ASP A 60 -1.76 29.21 -4.80
N LEU A 61 -1.60 28.11 -5.53
CA LEU A 61 -0.29 27.46 -5.75
C LEU A 61 0.14 27.57 -7.20
N LYS A 62 1.41 27.89 -7.41
CA LYS A 62 2.01 27.98 -8.75
C LYS A 62 2.36 26.60 -9.34
N ASN A 63 2.45 25.57 -8.51
CA ASN A 63 2.92 24.22 -8.86
C ASN A 63 1.83 23.14 -8.70
N ILE A 64 0.56 23.49 -8.93
CA ILE A 64 -0.58 22.56 -8.75
C ILE A 64 -0.40 21.27 -9.57
N ASP A 65 0.04 21.37 -10.83
CA ASP A 65 0.15 20.21 -11.71
C ASP A 65 1.25 19.24 -11.25
N GLU A 66 2.36 19.76 -10.73
CA GLU A 66 3.43 18.96 -10.14
C GLU A 66 2.94 18.20 -8.90
N ILE A 67 2.25 18.90 -7.99
CA ILE A 67 1.67 18.30 -6.80
C ILE A 67 0.68 17.19 -7.18
N ARG A 68 -0.17 17.42 -8.18
CA ARG A 68 -1.11 16.43 -8.69
C ARG A 68 -0.41 15.21 -9.28
N ASN A 69 0.65 15.41 -10.05
CA ASN A 69 1.43 14.31 -10.61
C ASN A 69 2.10 13.47 -9.51
N ASN A 70 2.63 14.11 -8.46
CA ASN A 70 3.20 13.40 -7.32
C ASN A 70 2.14 12.64 -6.51
N LEU A 71 0.95 13.21 -6.33
CA LEU A 71 -0.20 12.53 -5.73
C LEU A 71 -0.63 11.31 -6.55
N LEU A 72 -0.66 11.42 -7.89
CA LEU A 72 -1.00 10.30 -8.76
C LEU A 72 0.01 9.16 -8.62
N LYS A 73 1.31 9.44 -8.61
CA LYS A 73 2.35 8.42 -8.37
C LYS A 73 2.13 7.69 -7.03
N TYR A 74 1.88 8.46 -5.97
CA TYR A 74 1.57 7.91 -4.64
C TYR A 74 0.32 7.02 -4.64
N CYS A 75 -0.79 7.50 -5.22
CA CYS A 75 -2.05 6.76 -5.30
C CYS A 75 -1.96 5.50 -6.17
N CYS A 76 -1.17 5.54 -7.25
CA CYS A 76 -0.91 4.37 -8.09
C CYS A 76 -0.19 3.29 -7.29
N LEU A 77 0.88 3.64 -6.56
CA LEU A 77 1.61 2.69 -5.73
C LEU A 77 0.74 2.09 -4.62
N ASP A 78 -0.12 2.89 -4.00
CA ASP A 78 -1.11 2.42 -3.02
C ASP A 78 -2.09 1.39 -3.62
N THR A 79 -2.50 1.60 -4.87
CA THR A 79 -3.42 0.70 -5.58
C THR A 79 -2.73 -0.59 -6.00
N GLU A 80 -1.53 -0.50 -6.59
CA GLU A 80 -0.69 -1.67 -6.89
C GLU A 80 -0.44 -2.50 -5.63
N GLY A 81 -0.17 -1.85 -4.51
CA GLY A 81 0.03 -2.53 -3.24
C GLY A 81 -1.19 -3.33 -2.79
N ARG A 82 -2.41 -2.79 -2.94
CA ARG A 82 -3.64 -3.52 -2.66
C ARG A 82 -3.84 -4.73 -3.58
N ASP A 83 -3.58 -4.59 -4.87
CA ASP A 83 -3.71 -5.68 -5.84
C ASP A 83 -2.73 -6.82 -5.53
N ILE A 84 -1.50 -6.47 -5.15
CA ILE A 84 -0.46 -7.43 -4.75
C ILE A 84 -0.85 -8.15 -3.46
N PHE A 85 -1.40 -7.44 -2.47
CA PHE A 85 -1.92 -8.04 -1.24
C PHE A 85 -2.97 -9.10 -1.58
N PHE A 86 -3.94 -8.75 -2.43
CA PHE A 86 -5.02 -9.63 -2.81
C PHE A 86 -4.49 -10.88 -3.53
N GLY A 87 -3.59 -10.70 -4.51
CA GLY A 87 -3.01 -11.81 -5.27
C GLY A 87 -2.18 -12.77 -4.40
N ARG A 88 -1.36 -12.25 -3.48
CA ARG A 88 -0.50 -13.09 -2.62
C ARG A 88 -1.28 -13.84 -1.56
N TYR A 89 -2.31 -13.22 -0.98
CA TYR A 89 -3.19 -13.89 -0.04
C TYR A 89 -3.90 -15.09 -0.70
N HIS A 90 -4.42 -14.91 -1.91
CA HIS A 90 -5.01 -16.00 -2.69
C HIS A 90 -4.04 -17.15 -2.98
N GLN A 91 -2.78 -16.83 -3.28
CA GLN A 91 -1.76 -17.84 -3.54
C GLN A 91 -1.40 -18.66 -2.29
N GLN A 92 -1.34 -18.02 -1.11
CA GLN A 92 -1.04 -18.70 0.14
C GLN A 92 -2.19 -19.62 0.58
N ILE A 93 -3.45 -19.19 0.45
CA ILE A 93 -4.61 -20.04 0.69
C ILE A 93 -4.58 -21.27 -0.22
N SER A 94 -4.38 -21.05 -1.53
CA SER A 94 -4.34 -22.15 -2.51
C SER A 94 -3.21 -23.14 -2.22
N PHE A 95 -2.07 -22.67 -1.70
CA PHE A 95 -0.96 -23.54 -1.29
C PHE A 95 -1.29 -24.32 -0.01
N ALA A 96 -1.88 -23.68 0.99
CA ALA A 96 -2.29 -24.33 2.24
C ALA A 96 -3.37 -25.40 2.00
N ASP A 97 -4.35 -25.12 1.15
CA ASP A 97 -5.41 -26.06 0.79
C ASP A 97 -4.83 -27.28 0.03
N ASN A 98 -3.92 -27.07 -0.92
CA ASN A 98 -3.26 -28.16 -1.63
C ASN A 98 -2.33 -29.01 -0.74
N PHE A 99 -1.78 -28.45 0.33
CA PHE A 99 -0.89 -29.16 1.25
C PHE A 99 -1.65 -29.91 2.36
N LEU A 100 -2.82 -29.41 2.77
CA LEU A 100 -3.63 -30.03 3.82
C LEU A 100 -4.63 -31.06 3.29
N PHE A 101 -5.04 -30.95 2.02
CA PHE A 101 -6.05 -31.82 1.40
C PHE A 101 -5.54 -32.60 0.17
N GLY A 102 -4.25 -32.52 -0.15
CA GLY A 102 -3.57 -33.34 -1.17
C GLY A 102 -2.75 -34.46 -0.55
#